data_AF-A0AAP6HGN3-F1
#
_entry.id   AF-A0AAP6HGN3-F1
#
_cell.length_a   1.000
_cell.length_b   1.000
_cell.length_c   1.000
_cell.angle_alpha   90.00
_cell.angle_beta   90.00
_cell.angle_gamma   90.00
#
_symmetry.space_group_name_H-M   'P 1'
#
loop_
_entity.id
_entity.type
_entity.pdbx_description
1 polymer ?
#
loop_
_entity_poly.entity_id
_entity_poly.type
_entity_poly.pdbx_seq_one_letter_code
_entity_poly.pdbx_strand_id
1 'polypeptide(L)'
;MKYFTHLSNSNMPKNSLQKEMLAFLEDQSNRLIEDLEDFKIFLRNKTRKISEANRRCKPISASFYQSTKGTWGLSLSGTDWSVSFYIYKVKE
;
A
#
# COMPACT_ATOMS: atom_id res chain seq x y z
N MET A 1 -2.58 -15.50 13.81
CA MET A 1 -1.44 -14.57 13.83
C MET A 1 -1.95 -13.22 13.35
N LYS A 2 -1.79 -12.14 14.12
CA LYS A 2 -2.32 -10.82 13.73
C LYS A 2 -1.22 -9.92 13.18
N TYR A 3 -1.59 -9.02 12.29
CA TYR A 3 -0.69 -8.01 11.73
C TYR A 3 -1.31 -6.62 11.87
N PHE A 4 -0.46 -5.62 12.02
CA PHE A 4 -0.85 -4.22 12.14
C PHE A 4 -0.31 -3.44 10.94
N THR A 5 -1.17 -2.67 10.28
CA THR A 5 -0.81 -1.84 9.14
C THR A 5 -0.45 -0.42 9.58
N HIS A 6 0.49 0.21 8.89
CA HIS A 6 0.91 1.57 9.21
C HIS A 6 1.42 2.29 7.96
N LEU A 7 0.79 3.42 7.66
CA LEU A 7 1.33 4.42 6.74
C LEU A 7 2.29 5.32 7.51
N SER A 8 3.59 5.25 7.19
CA SER A 8 4.62 6.00 7.91
C SER A 8 4.85 7.38 7.31
N ASN A 9 5.06 7.45 6.00
CA ASN A 9 5.42 8.69 5.31
C ASN A 9 4.93 8.65 3.86
N SER A 10 4.54 9.81 3.35
CA SER A 10 4.31 10.02 1.93
C SER A 10 4.78 11.42 1.54
N ASN A 11 5.49 11.54 0.42
CA ASN A 11 5.69 12.86 -0.19
C ASN A 11 4.36 13.36 -0.76
N MET A 12 4.26 14.66 -1.03
CA MET A 12 3.01 15.23 -1.55
C MET A 12 2.64 14.61 -2.92
N PRO A 13 1.41 14.09 -3.08
CA PRO A 13 0.97 13.50 -4.35
C PRO A 13 0.80 14.58 -5.42
N LYS A 14 1.29 14.32 -6.64
CA LYS A 14 1.36 15.28 -7.76
C LYS A 14 0.18 15.18 -8.73
N ASN A 15 -0.52 14.04 -8.78
CA ASN A 15 -1.62 13.79 -9.71
C ASN A 15 -2.80 13.09 -9.03
N SER A 16 -3.92 12.96 -9.76
CA SER A 16 -5.16 12.37 -9.23
C SER A 16 -4.97 10.91 -8.78
N LEU A 17 -4.23 10.11 -9.55
CA LEU A 17 -3.92 8.72 -9.22
C LEU A 17 -3.18 8.62 -7.88
N GLN A 18 -2.13 9.43 -7.68
CA GLN A 18 -1.36 9.44 -6.44
C GLN A 18 -2.19 9.92 -5.25
N LYS A 19 -3.08 10.91 -5.44
CA LYS A 19 -4.00 11.39 -4.40
C LYS A 19 -4.99 10.32 -3.97
N GLU A 20 -5.61 9.64 -4.94
CA GLU A 20 -6.56 8.56 -4.67
C GLU A 20 -5.88 7.36 -4.00
N MET A 21 -4.67 7.01 -4.46
CA MET A 21 -3.88 5.96 -3.83
C MET A 21 -3.47 6.31 -2.39
N LEU A 22 -3.10 7.56 -2.11
CA LEU A 22 -2.80 8.01 -0.76
C LEU A 22 -4.03 7.89 0.15
N ALA A 23 -5.17 8.43 -0.27
CA ALA A 23 -6.41 8.36 0.51
C ALA A 23 -6.82 6.91 0.81
N PHE A 24 -6.64 6.00 -0.16
CA PHE A 24 -6.86 4.57 0.05
C PHE A 24 -5.92 3.98 1.11
N LEU A 25 -4.62 4.29 1.06
CA LEU A 25 -3.64 3.79 2.03
C LEU A 25 -3.84 4.39 3.42
N GLU A 26 -4.28 5.65 3.51
CA GLU A 26 -4.68 6.29 4.78
C GLU A 26 -5.85 5.53 5.41
N ASP A 27 -6.89 5.19 4.64
CA ASP A 27 -8.02 4.35 5.12
C ASP A 27 -7.57 2.94 5.52
N GLN A 28 -6.50 2.42 4.92
CA GLN A 28 -5.93 1.12 5.29
C GLN A 28 -4.95 1.20 6.46
N SER A 29 -4.54 2.39 6.89
CA SER A 29 -3.56 2.58 7.95
C SER A 29 -4.17 2.30 9.32
N ASN A 30 -3.33 1.87 10.28
CA ASN A 30 -3.71 1.58 11.65
C ASN A 30 -4.79 0.49 11.80
N ARG A 31 -4.80 -0.49 10.90
CA ARG A 31 -5.74 -1.61 10.91
C ARG A 31 -5.06 -2.88 11.42
N LEU A 32 -5.81 -3.64 12.21
CA LEU A 32 -5.45 -4.99 12.59
C LEU A 32 -6.02 -5.95 11.55
N ILE A 33 -5.18 -6.80 10.98
CA ILE A 33 -5.55 -7.80 9.97
C ILE A 33 -5.16 -9.20 10.46
N GLU A 34 -5.98 -10.19 10.13
CA GLU A 34 -5.77 -11.59 10.56
C GLU A 34 -5.16 -12.45 9.44
N ASP A 35 -5.52 -12.16 8.19
CA ASP A 35 -4.97 -12.82 7.01
C ASP A 35 -4.10 -11.85 6.21
N LEU A 36 -2.79 -12.14 6.18
CA LEU A 36 -1.82 -11.32 5.47
C LEU A 36 -1.94 -11.46 3.95
N GLU A 37 -2.15 -12.66 3.42
CA GLU A 37 -2.13 -12.88 1.98
C GLU A 37 -3.41 -12.38 1.32
N ASP A 38 -4.56 -12.59 1.96
CA ASP A 38 -5.81 -11.98 1.49
C ASP A 38 -5.73 -10.45 1.49
N PHE A 39 -5.11 -9.87 2.51
CA PHE A 39 -4.90 -8.42 2.56
C PHE A 39 -3.95 -7.91 1.47
N LYS A 40 -2.86 -8.64 1.18
CA LYS A 40 -1.95 -8.31 0.07
C LYS A 40 -2.65 -8.41 -1.29
N ILE A 41 -3.50 -9.42 -1.49
CA ILE A 41 -4.32 -9.58 -2.70
C ILE A 41 -5.31 -8.42 -2.81
N PHE A 42 -5.98 -8.05 -1.72
CA PHE A 42 -6.89 -6.91 -1.66
C PHE A 42 -6.19 -5.61 -2.07
N LEU A 43 -5.03 -5.32 -1.49
CA LEU A 43 -4.22 -4.14 -1.84
C LEU A 43 -3.85 -4.13 -3.33
N ARG A 44 -3.35 -5.24 -3.89
CA ARG A 44 -3.02 -5.35 -5.32
C ARG A 44 -4.22 -5.07 -6.21
N ASN A 45 -5.36 -5.67 -5.89
CA ASN A 45 -6.59 -5.50 -6.65
C ASN A 45 -7.11 -4.06 -6.59
N LYS A 46 -7.01 -3.40 -5.43
CA LYS A 46 -7.38 -2.00 -5.29
C LYS A 46 -6.43 -1.05 -6.00
N THR A 47 -5.11 -1.27 -5.92
CA THR A 47 -4.12 -0.52 -6.70
C THR A 47 -4.42 -0.59 -8.19
N ARG A 48 -4.71 -1.80 -8.72
CA ARG A 48 -5.09 -1.98 -10.12
C ARG A 48 -6.34 -1.17 -10.48
N LYS A 49 -7.41 -1.26 -9.68
CA LYS A 49 -8.66 -0.52 -9.90
C LYS A 49 -8.45 1.00 -9.90
N ILE A 50 -7.67 1.53 -8.94
CA ILE A 50 -7.33 2.97 -8.88
C ILE A 50 -6.56 3.39 -10.13
N SER A 51 -5.59 2.56 -10.55
CA SER A 51 -4.83 2.81 -11.79
C SER A 51 -5.73 2.80 -13.03
N GLU A 52 -6.68 1.87 -13.12
CA GLU A 52 -7.64 1.76 -14.24
C GLU A 52 -8.67 2.89 -14.27
N ALA A 53 -9.03 3.45 -13.11
CA ALA A 53 -9.90 4.62 -12.99
C ALA A 53 -9.20 5.91 -13.43
N ASN A 54 -7.87 5.98 -13.23
CA ASN A 54 -7.05 7.14 -13.58
C ASN A 54 -6.28 6.95 -14.90
N ARG A 55 -6.97 6.60 -16.00
CA ARG A 55 -6.37 6.25 -17.30
C ARG A 55 -5.46 7.30 -17.93
N ARG A 56 -5.56 8.57 -17.52
CA ARG A 56 -4.71 9.67 -18.00
C ARG A 56 -3.35 9.74 -17.30
N CYS A 57 -3.18 9.01 -16.20
CA CYS A 57 -1.93 8.91 -15.45
C CYS A 57 -1.14 7.67 -15.89
N LYS A 58 0.18 7.70 -15.68
CA LYS A 58 1.00 6.49 -15.85
C LYS A 58 0.53 5.42 -14.85
N PRO A 59 0.29 4.18 -15.29
CA PRO A 59 -0.25 3.14 -14.42
C PRO A 59 0.73 2.76 -13.31
N ILE A 60 0.18 2.35 -12.17
CA ILE A 60 0.95 1.88 -11.02
C ILE A 60 0.63 0.42 -10.69
N SER A 61 1.60 -0.26 -10.08
CA SER A 61 1.47 -1.65 -9.64
C SER A 61 2.01 -1.82 -8.23
N ALA A 62 1.31 -2.62 -7.43
CA ALA A 62 1.69 -2.94 -6.06
C ALA A 62 2.48 -4.24 -5.97
N SER A 63 3.62 -4.20 -5.30
CA SER A 63 4.41 -5.36 -4.90
C SER A 63 4.75 -5.31 -3.42
N PHE A 64 5.15 -6.45 -2.86
CA PHE A 64 5.50 -6.54 -1.45
C PHE A 64 6.89 -7.11 -1.30
N TYR A 65 7.63 -6.57 -0.34
CA TYR A 65 8.93 -7.08 0.07
C TYR A 65 8.92 -7.32 1.57
N GLN A 66 9.74 -8.27 2.02
CA GLN A 66 9.94 -8.53 3.44
C GLN A 66 11.31 -8.02 3.85
N SER A 67 11.36 -7.22 4.90
CA SER A 67 12.61 -6.83 5.55
C SER A 67 13.23 -8.00 6.32
N THR A 68 14.51 -7.89 6.64
CA THR A 68 15.23 -8.85 7.49
C THR A 68 14.60 -9.04 8.88
N LYS A 69 13.87 -8.04 9.37
CA LYS A 69 13.14 -8.07 10.65
C LYS A 69 11.74 -8.69 10.54
N GLY A 70 11.36 -9.22 9.38
CA GLY A 70 10.07 -9.85 9.12
C GLY A 70 8.90 -8.87 8.90
N THR A 71 9.16 -7.56 8.89
CA THR A 71 8.16 -6.54 8.52
C THR A 71 7.98 -6.52 7.01
N TRP A 72 6.74 -6.47 6.55
CA TRP A 72 6.41 -6.35 5.13
C TRP A 72 6.24 -4.88 4.73
N GLY A 73 6.76 -4.51 3.58
CA GLY A 73 6.56 -3.19 2.98
C GLY A 73 5.82 -3.30 1.64
N LEU A 74 4.96 -2.34 1.38
CA LEU A 74 4.35 -2.11 0.06
C LEU A 74 5.31 -1.26 -0.79
N SER A 75 5.54 -1.70 -2.02
CA SER A 75 6.23 -0.93 -3.05
C SER A 75 5.27 -0.64 -4.20
N LEU A 76 5.24 0.61 -4.67
CA LEU A 76 4.46 1.03 -5.83
C LEU A 76 5.40 1.34 -6.98
N SER A 77 5.34 0.55 -8.05
CA SER A 77 6.09 0.81 -9.28
C SER A 77 5.26 1.64 -10.26
N GLY A 78 5.92 2.24 -11.26
CA GLY A 78 5.26 3.05 -12.28
C GLY A 78 5.01 4.51 -11.88
N THR A 79 5.41 4.91 -10.67
CA THR A 79 5.25 6.26 -10.12
C THR A 79 6.59 6.81 -9.60
N ASP A 80 6.75 8.13 -9.67
CA ASP A 80 7.85 8.87 -9.03
C ASP A 80 7.51 9.27 -7.58
N TRP A 81 6.28 8.99 -7.15
CA TRP A 81 5.79 9.26 -5.81
C TRP A 81 6.26 8.20 -4.83
N SER A 82 6.90 8.66 -3.75
CA SER A 82 7.38 7.82 -2.66
C SER A 82 6.36 7.78 -1.53
N VAL A 83 5.94 6.58 -1.16
CA VAL A 83 5.05 6.29 -0.04
C VAL A 83 5.54 5.03 0.69
N SER A 84 5.51 5.08 2.02
CA SER A 84 5.95 3.99 2.89
C SER A 84 4.78 3.44 3.68
N PHE A 85 4.30 2.25 3.28
CA PHE A 85 3.24 1.52 3.96
C PHE A 85 3.75 0.16 4.42
N TYR A 86 3.63 -0.09 5.72
CA TYR A 86 4.20 -1.25 6.40
C TYR A 86 3.13 -2.13 7.01
N ILE A 87 3.43 -3.42 7.10
CA ILE A 87 2.60 -4.43 7.76
C ILE A 87 3.50 -5.17 8.76
N TYR A 88 3.25 -4.90 10.05
CA TYR A 88 4.00 -5.46 11.17
C TYR A 88 3.31 -6.71 11.69
N LYS A 89 4.09 -7.75 11.99
CA LYS A 89 3.58 -8.89 12.77
C LYS A 89 3.39 -8.43 14.22
N VAL A 90 2.19 -8.60 14.76
CA VAL A 90 1.93 -8.34 16.18
C VAL A 90 2.59 -9.46 16.98
N LYS A 91 3.46 -9.11 17.93
CA LYS A 91 3.99 -10.09 18.90
C LYS A 91 2.90 -10.30 19.95
N GLU A 92 2.52 -11.56 20.13
CA GLU A 92 1.76 -12.02 21.30
C GLU A 92 2.66 -12.01 22.54
#